data_AF-A0A2N6FBA4-F1
#
_entry.id   AF-A0A2N6FBA4-F1
#
_cell.length_a   1.000
_cell.length_b   1.000
_cell.length_c   1.000
_cell.angle_alpha   90.00
_cell.angle_beta   90.00
_cell.angle_gamma   90.00
#
_symmetry.space_group_name_H-M   'P 1'
#
loop_
_entity.id
_entity.type
_entity.pdbx_description
1 polymer ?
#
loop_
_entity_poly.entity_id
_entity_poly.type
_entity_poly.pdbx_seq_one_letter_code
_entity_poly.pdbx_strand_id
1 'polypeptide(L)'
;MKRWELYKGDEKIADINMSGVDQPWFIGELSALGSFEQYRPLFVRLNQFIKKGEFSSKDSEVAAEEIAVLGLSLKDVAENKVYSEMMINIDGDDVWWRV
;
A
#
# COMPACT_ATOMS: atom_id res chain seq x y z
N MET A 1 -15.40 -12.09 1.56
CA MET A 1 -14.05 -11.48 1.58
C MET A 1 -14.23 -10.00 1.27
N LYS A 2 -13.62 -9.10 2.05
CA LYS A 2 -13.75 -7.65 1.84
C LYS A 2 -12.76 -7.24 0.76
N ARG A 3 -13.23 -6.54 -0.28
CA ARG A 3 -12.40 -6.13 -1.42
C ARG A 3 -12.09 -4.64 -1.31
N TRP A 4 -10.85 -4.30 -1.63
CA TRP A 4 -10.36 -2.94 -1.71
C TRP A 4 -9.75 -2.70 -3.08
N GLU A 5 -9.68 -1.44 -3.49
CA GLU A 5 -9.08 -1.01 -4.75
C GLU A 5 -8.03 0.08 -4.46
N LEU A 6 -6.86 -0.03 -5.08
CA LEU A 6 -5.78 0.96 -4.97
C LEU A 6 -5.75 1.84 -6.21
N TYR A 7 -5.65 3.14 -6.00
CA TYR A 7 -5.70 4.16 -7.04
C TYR A 7 -4.49 5.10 -7.03
N LYS A 8 -4.15 5.62 -8.20
CA LYS A 8 -3.27 6.77 -8.42
C LYS A 8 -4.07 7.84 -9.16
N GLY A 9 -4.46 8.90 -8.45
CA GLY A 9 -5.45 9.84 -9.00
C GLY A 9 -6.76 9.10 -9.31
N ASP A 10 -7.21 9.18 -10.56
CA ASP A 10 -8.44 8.50 -11.02
C ASP A 10 -8.18 7.09 -11.61
N GLU A 11 -6.92 6.67 -11.73
CA GLU A 11 -6.57 5.38 -12.30
C GLU A 11 -6.53 4.29 -11.22
N LYS A 12 -7.29 3.20 -11.43
CA LYS A 12 -7.13 1.99 -10.61
C LYS A 12 -5.85 1.27 -11.02
N ILE A 13 -4.97 1.01 -10.07
CA ILE A 13 -3.67 0.36 -10.29
C ILE A 13 -3.56 -1.02 -9.65
N ALA A 14 -4.41 -1.36 -8.67
CA ALA A 14 -4.47 -2.72 -8.12
C ALA A 14 -5.82 -3.01 -7.45
N ASP A 15 -6.12 -4.30 -7.30
CA ASP A 15 -7.14 -4.80 -6.39
C ASP A 15 -6.48 -5.40 -5.14
N ILE A 16 -7.16 -5.37 -4.00
CA ILE A 16 -6.70 -5.96 -2.74
C ILE A 16 -7.82 -6.84 -2.17
N ASN A 17 -7.48 -8.10 -1.89
CA ASN A 17 -8.37 -9.04 -1.23
C ASN A 17 -8.00 -9.13 0.25
N MET A 18 -8.83 -8.57 1.13
CA MET A 18 -8.59 -8.60 2.58
C MET A 18 -8.79 -10.01 3.12
N SER A 19 -7.76 -10.53 3.79
CA SER A 19 -7.72 -11.86 4.39
C SER A 19 -7.83 -11.83 5.92
N GLY A 20 -7.53 -10.69 6.56
CA GLY A 20 -7.63 -10.56 8.01
C GLY A 20 -7.43 -9.14 8.54
N VAL A 21 -7.31 -9.05 9.87
CA VAL A 21 -7.03 -7.83 10.61
C VAL A 21 -6.04 -8.16 11.73
N ASP A 22 -4.95 -7.42 11.80
CA ASP A 22 -3.97 -7.41 12.90
C ASP A 22 -3.88 -5.98 13.44
N GLN A 23 -4.78 -5.64 14.37
CA GLN A 23 -5.03 -4.25 14.81
C GLN A 23 -3.73 -3.47 15.09
N PRO A 24 -3.51 -2.28 14.48
CA PRO A 24 -4.47 -1.47 13.72
C PRO A 24 -4.47 -1.73 12.19
N TRP A 25 -3.88 -2.83 11.72
CA TRP A 25 -3.67 -3.11 10.30
C TRP A 25 -4.71 -4.05 9.72
N PHE A 26 -5.16 -3.75 8.51
CA PHE A 26 -5.77 -4.74 7.62
C PHE A 26 -4.67 -5.49 6.88
N ILE A 27 -4.91 -6.77 6.62
CA ILE A 27 -3.98 -7.64 5.88
C ILE A 27 -4.69 -8.30 4.71
N GLY A 28 -3.98 -8.51 3.62
CA GLY A 28 -4.55 -9.04 2.39
C GLY A 28 -3.52 -9.34 1.33
N GLU A 29 -4.03 -9.72 0.16
CA GLU A 29 -3.25 -10.00 -1.04
C GLU A 29 -3.56 -8.98 -2.13
N LEU A 30 -2.53 -8.46 -2.78
CA LEU A 30 -2.56 -7.52 -3.88
C LEU A 30 -2.66 -8.28 -5.20
N SER A 31 -3.62 -7.88 -6.04
CA SER A 31 -3.66 -8.23 -7.46
C SER A 31 -3.29 -6.98 -8.26
N ALA A 32 -2.00 -6.82 -8.54
CA ALA A 32 -1.47 -5.66 -9.24
C ALA A 32 -1.88 -5.63 -10.72
N LEU A 33 -2.24 -4.45 -11.22
CA LEU A 33 -2.43 -4.19 -12.64
C LEU A 33 -1.12 -3.73 -13.26
N GLY A 34 -1.01 -3.79 -14.59
CA GLY A 34 0.23 -3.40 -15.29
C GLY A 34 0.70 -1.98 -14.99
N SER A 35 -0.22 -1.06 -14.67
CA SER A 35 0.11 0.32 -14.28
C SER A 35 0.71 0.47 -12.89
N PHE A 36 0.62 -0.56 -12.03
CA PHE A 36 1.29 -0.58 -10.73
C PHE A 36 2.80 -0.85 -10.84
N GLU A 37 3.25 -1.54 -11.90
CA GLU A 37 4.64 -2.04 -12.00
C GLU A 37 5.69 -0.92 -11.97
N GLN A 38 5.34 0.29 -12.39
CA GLN A 38 6.22 1.46 -12.28
C GLN A 38 6.45 1.92 -10.82
N TYR A 39 5.52 1.63 -9.91
CA TYR A 39 5.59 2.01 -8.49
C TYR A 39 6.14 0.88 -7.62
N ARG A 40 6.06 -0.38 -8.07
CA ARG A 40 6.55 -1.55 -7.35
C ARG A 40 7.98 -1.39 -6.79
N PRO A 41 8.96 -0.81 -7.53
CA PRO A 41 10.31 -0.63 -7.01
C PRO A 41 10.40 0.24 -5.74
N LEU A 42 9.47 1.20 -5.57
CA LEU A 42 9.44 2.08 -4.39
C LEU A 42 9.11 1.28 -3.12
N PHE A 43 8.12 0.40 -3.21
CA PHE A 43 7.74 -0.48 -2.10
C PHE A 43 8.84 -1.50 -1.79
N VAL A 44 9.48 -2.07 -2.82
CA VAL A 44 10.64 -2.97 -2.64
C VAL A 44 11.76 -2.25 -1.87
N ARG A 45 12.05 -0.99 -2.20
CA ARG A 45 13.05 -0.19 -1.49
C ARG A 45 12.66 0.04 -0.03
N LEU A 46 11.43 0.48 0.25
CA LEU A 46 10.97 0.68 1.64
C LEU A 46 11.05 -0.61 2.47
N ASN A 47 10.66 -1.75 1.88
CA ASN A 47 10.71 -3.05 2.55
C ASN A 47 12.13 -3.47 2.97
N GLN A 48 13.18 -3.01 2.27
CA GLN A 48 14.55 -3.31 2.68
C GLN A 48 14.88 -2.70 4.05
N PHE A 49 14.33 -1.53 4.37
CA PHE A 49 14.51 -0.88 5.68
C PHE A 49 13.64 -1.55 6.74
N ILE A 50 12.38 -1.85 6.41
CA ILE A 50 11.46 -2.57 7.31
C ILE A 50 12.05 -3.91 7.74
N LYS A 51 12.58 -4.69 6.80
CA LYS A 51 13.19 -6.01 7.07
C LYS A 51 14.45 -5.92 7.95
N LYS A 52 15.14 -4.79 7.96
CA LYS A 52 16.30 -4.52 8.83
C LYS A 52 15.93 -3.89 10.17
N GLY A 53 14.66 -3.51 10.37
CA GLY A 53 14.23 -2.74 11.54
C GLY A 53 14.71 -1.28 11.54
N GLU A 54 15.10 -0.74 10.39
CA GLU A 54 15.69 0.59 10.24
C GLU A 54 14.62 1.66 9.96
N PHE A 55 13.68 1.87 10.89
CA PHE A 55 12.50 2.73 10.65
C PHE A 55 12.77 4.24 10.74
N SER A 56 13.92 4.65 11.27
CA SER A 56 14.24 6.06 11.56
C SER A 56 15.56 6.50 10.94
N SER A 57 16.07 5.73 9.97
CA SER A 57 17.19 6.20 9.16
C SER A 57 16.67 7.24 8.17
N LYS A 58 17.51 8.23 7.85
CA LYS A 58 17.18 9.25 6.84
C LYS A 58 16.77 8.61 5.50
N ASP A 59 17.41 7.50 5.12
CA ASP A 59 17.11 6.81 3.87
C ASP A 59 15.76 6.08 3.91
N SER A 60 15.36 5.54 5.07
CA SER A 60 14.02 4.97 5.28
C SER A 60 12.95 6.05 5.22
N GLU A 61 13.18 7.21 5.83
CA GLU A 61 12.26 8.35 5.77
C GLU A 61 12.07 8.82 4.33
N VAL A 62 13.16 8.94 3.55
CA VAL A 62 13.09 9.31 2.13
C VAL A 62 12.31 8.26 1.32
N ALA A 63 12.53 6.97 1.55
CA ALA A 63 11.80 5.91 0.85
C ALA A 63 10.29 5.93 1.18
N ALA A 64 9.93 6.23 2.43
CA ALA A 64 8.53 6.37 2.83
C ALA A 64 7.89 7.63 2.19
N GLU A 65 8.60 8.76 2.17
CA GLU A 65 8.14 10.01 1.56
C GLU A 65 7.90 9.85 0.06
N GLU A 66 8.77 9.14 -0.66
CA GLU A 66 8.60 8.84 -2.09
C GLU A 66 7.28 8.12 -2.39
N ILE A 67 6.82 7.24 -1.51
CA ILE A 67 5.51 6.59 -1.63
C ILE A 67 4.38 7.54 -1.24
N ALA A 68 4.56 8.32 -0.18
CA ALA A 68 3.54 9.27 0.29
C ALA A 68 3.20 10.33 -0.77
N VAL A 69 4.20 10.89 -1.45
CA VAL A 69 4.00 11.92 -2.49
C VAL A 69 3.36 11.38 -3.78
N LEU A 70 3.22 10.06 -3.93
CA LEU A 70 2.44 9.50 -5.04
C LEU A 70 0.96 9.92 -4.96
N GLY A 71 0.44 10.25 -3.77
CA GLY A 71 -0.98 10.56 -3.60
C GLY A 71 -1.85 9.36 -3.96
N LEU A 72 -1.46 8.18 -3.45
CA LEU A 72 -2.26 6.97 -3.58
C LEU A 72 -3.54 7.08 -2.75
N SER A 73 -4.59 6.41 -3.19
CA SER A 73 -5.83 6.30 -2.40
C SER A 73 -6.35 4.87 -2.42
N LEU A 74 -7.07 4.51 -1.35
CA LEU A 74 -7.76 3.24 -1.22
C LEU A 74 -9.26 3.43 -1.27
N LYS A 75 -9.96 2.53 -1.95
CA LYS A 75 -11.41 2.45 -1.93
C LYS A 75 -11.87 1.16 -1.27
N ASP A 76 -12.67 1.30 -0.22
CA ASP A 76 -13.47 0.20 0.31
C ASP A 76 -14.66 -0.04 -0.62
N VAL A 77 -14.64 -1.16 -1.35
CA VAL A 77 -15.67 -1.46 -2.34
C VAL A 77 -17.03 -1.72 -1.69
N ALA A 78 -17.05 -2.32 -0.49
CA ALA A 78 -18.28 -2.66 0.20
C ALA A 78 -19.00 -1.41 0.73
N GLU A 79 -18.23 -0.46 1.24
CA GLU A 79 -18.74 0.79 1.82
C GLU A 79 -18.80 1.93 0.81
N ASN A 80 -18.26 1.73 -0.40
CA ASN A 80 -18.07 2.74 -1.43
C ASN A 80 -17.39 4.02 -0.88
N LYS A 81 -16.38 3.83 -0.03
CA LYS A 81 -15.68 4.91 0.68
C LYS A 81 -14.22 4.98 0.22
N VAL A 82 -13.74 6.21 -0.02
CA VAL A 82 -12.37 6.48 -0.47
C VAL A 82 -11.56 7.09 0.68
N TYR A 83 -10.31 6.65 0.79
CA TYR A 83 -9.33 7.07 1.78
C TYR A 83 -8.07 7.55 1.07
N SER A 84 -7.78 8.85 1.18
CA SER A 84 -6.54 9.47 0.66
C SER A 84 -5.46 9.60 1.72
N GLU A 85 -5.84 9.60 2.99
CA GLU A 85 -4.91 9.54 4.12
C GLU A 85 -4.83 8.08 4.56
N MET A 86 -3.68 7.46 4.33
CA MET A 86 -3.48 6.05 4.65
C MET A 86 -1.99 5.74 4.87
N MET A 87 -1.72 4.60 5.48
CA MET A 87 -0.42 3.95 5.38
C MET A 87 -0.60 2.59 4.71
N ILE A 88 0.26 2.30 3.74
CA ILE A 88 0.24 1.05 2.99
C ILE A 88 1.67 0.53 2.81
N ASN A 89 1.85 -0.77 3.06
CA ASN A 89 3.06 -1.50 2.74
C ASN A 89 2.72 -2.67 1.81
N ILE A 90 3.56 -2.90 0.81
CA ILE A 90 3.37 -3.95 -0.20
C ILE A 90 4.68 -4.72 -0.33
N ASP A 91 4.70 -6.03 -0.04
CA ASP A 91 5.86 -6.91 -0.20
C ASP A 91 5.51 -8.09 -1.10
N GLY A 92 5.95 -8.03 -2.37
CA GLY A 92 5.45 -8.95 -3.40
C GLY A 92 3.96 -8.72 -3.63
N ASP A 93 3.15 -9.70 -3.24
CA ASP A 93 1.69 -9.63 -3.28
C ASP A 93 1.08 -9.48 -1.88
N ASP A 94 1.87 -9.54 -0.81
CA ASP A 94 1.36 -9.31 0.54
C ASP A 94 1.17 -7.80 0.78
N VAL A 95 0.04 -7.41 1.35
CA VAL A 95 -0.27 -6.00 1.62
C VAL A 95 -0.83 -5.80 3.03
N TRP A 96 -0.32 -4.76 3.69
CA TRP A 96 -0.79 -4.27 4.99
C TRP A 96 -1.16 -2.81 4.85
N TRP A 97 -2.34 -2.43 5.32
CA TRP A 97 -2.77 -1.03 5.28
C TRP A 97 -3.58 -0.63 6.50
N ARG A 98 -3.62 0.67 6.76
CA ARG A 98 -4.52 1.29 7.73
C ARG A 98 -4.98 2.65 7.20
N VAL A 99 -6.21 2.99 7.57
CA VAL A 99 -6.95 4.20 7.16
C VAL A 99 -7.64 4.84 8.36
#